data_AF-A0A346YQ38-F1
#
_entry.id   AF-A0A346YQ38-F1
#
_cell.length_a   1.000
_cell.length_b   1.000
_cell.length_c   1.000
_cell.angle_alpha   90.00
_cell.angle_beta   90.00
_cell.angle_gamma   90.00
#
_symmetry.space_group_name_H-M   'P 1'
#
loop_
_entity.id
_entity.type
_entity.pdbx_description
1 polymer ?
#
loop_
_entity_poly.entity_id
_entity_poly.type
_entity_poly.pdbx_seq_one_letter_code
_entity_poly.pdbx_strand_id
1 'polypeptide(L)'
;METVDHVYRDGSFGEVVVQQSKISLQLRGCLYSNDDESNCPTISPVILFPGLHQAELDGKCFLEFFVSSPRDVLKEMLSRYESSVQLQKEELEAFREKAVAYVRYLESEIAENLETMEIIKRQLEKSPPAARNPLSPTIFPQPRAVRTPDQRGEGGAGVQKSQSDVIRSVAAAILREERRPLKQAELKQLMDARGIEIRSGDPVDLIRAALRRAPEFKHIPRVGYILSET
;
A
#
# COMPACT_ATOMS: atom_id res chain seq x y z
N MET A 1 -20.74 12.47 -43.38
CA MET A 1 -19.43 12.25 -42.74
C MET A 1 -19.72 11.74 -41.35
N GLU A 2 -19.48 10.46 -41.10
CA GLU A 2 -19.66 9.82 -39.80
C GLU A 2 -18.34 9.95 -39.03
N THR A 3 -18.40 10.48 -37.82
CA THR A 3 -17.27 10.55 -36.89
C THR A 3 -17.54 9.56 -35.77
N VAL A 4 -16.68 8.54 -35.67
CA VAL A 4 -16.70 7.54 -34.60
C VAL A 4 -15.62 7.92 -33.61
N ASP A 5 -16.03 8.29 -32.39
CA ASP A 5 -15.11 8.55 -31.30
C ASP A 5 -15.15 7.37 -30.31
N HIS A 6 -13.97 6.83 -29.99
CA HIS A 6 -13.82 5.76 -29.02
C HIS A 6 -13.55 6.35 -27.63
N VAL A 7 -14.41 6.04 -26.66
CA VAL A 7 -14.26 6.49 -25.26
C VAL A 7 -13.92 5.29 -24.37
N TYR A 8 -12.81 5.39 -23.65
CA TYR A 8 -12.37 4.39 -22.69
C TYR A 8 -12.65 4.84 -21.27
N ARG A 9 -13.40 4.03 -20.51
CA ARG A 9 -13.53 4.19 -19.06
C ARG A 9 -13.68 2.82 -18.38
N ASP A 10 -12.86 2.60 -17.35
CA ASP A 10 -12.92 1.45 -16.43
C ASP A 10 -12.99 0.07 -17.11
N GLY A 11 -12.17 -0.15 -18.15
CA GLY A 11 -12.02 -1.47 -18.78
C GLY A 11 -13.20 -1.93 -19.65
N SER A 12 -14.19 -1.07 -19.87
CA SER A 12 -15.33 -1.35 -20.75
C SER A 12 -15.21 -0.58 -22.06
N PHE A 13 -15.41 -1.28 -23.18
CA PHE A 13 -15.33 -0.73 -24.53
C PHE A 13 -16.72 -0.29 -24.99
N GLY A 14 -16.89 1.00 -25.30
CA GLY A 14 -18.12 1.55 -25.85
C GLY A 14 -17.84 2.33 -27.12
N GLU A 15 -18.64 2.09 -28.16
CA GLU A 15 -18.59 2.85 -29.40
C GLU A 15 -19.71 3.90 -29.38
N VAL A 16 -19.33 5.18 -29.52
CA VAL A 16 -20.30 6.28 -29.58
C VAL A 16 -20.41 6.74 -31.03
N VAL A 17 -21.52 6.38 -31.67
CA VAL A 17 -21.81 6.84 -33.04
C VAL A 17 -22.65 8.10 -32.95
N VAL A 18 -22.10 9.22 -33.42
CA VAL A 18 -22.78 10.52 -33.46
C VAL A 18 -23.33 10.76 -34.87
N GLN A 19 -24.64 10.54 -35.06
CA GLN A 19 -25.36 10.98 -36.27
C GLN A 19 -26.07 12.32 -35.98
N GLN A 20 -26.01 13.23 -36.96
CA GLN A 20 -26.20 14.70 -36.87
C GLN A 20 -27.52 15.26 -36.29
N SER A 21 -28.37 14.46 -35.63
CA SER A 21 -29.51 14.97 -34.84
C SER A 21 -30.03 13.98 -33.79
N LYS A 22 -29.34 12.86 -33.56
CA LYS A 22 -29.74 11.85 -32.57
C LYS A 22 -28.48 11.16 -32.02
N ILE A 23 -28.17 11.41 -30.76
CA ILE A 23 -27.18 10.63 -30.03
C ILE A 23 -27.90 9.38 -29.52
N SER A 24 -27.76 8.26 -30.22
CA SER A 24 -28.21 6.95 -29.74
C SER A 24 -27.02 6.19 -29.17
N LEU A 25 -26.95 6.06 -27.85
CA LEU A 25 -25.98 5.20 -27.18
C LEU A 25 -26.43 3.74 -27.31
N GLN A 26 -25.91 3.02 -28.31
CA GLN A 26 -26.01 1.56 -28.35
C GLN A 26 -24.86 0.97 -27.54
N LEU A 27 -25.13 0.65 -26.27
CA LEU A 27 -24.20 -0.13 -25.45
C LEU A 27 -24.22 -1.59 -25.94
N ARG A 28 -23.35 -1.93 -26.90
CA ARG A 28 -23.04 -3.32 -27.22
C ARG A 28 -22.05 -3.85 -26.18
N GLY A 29 -22.58 -4.35 -25.06
CA GLY A 29 -21.81 -5.08 -24.08
C GLY A 29 -21.48 -6.47 -24.59
N CYS A 30 -20.32 -6.65 -25.24
CA CYS A 30 -19.68 -7.95 -25.36
C CYS A 30 -18.81 -8.17 -24.13
N LEU A 31 -19.38 -8.77 -23.08
CA LEU A 31 -18.59 -9.30 -21.98
C LEU A 31 -17.97 -10.61 -22.48
N TYR A 32 -16.70 -10.55 -22.90
CA TYR A 32 -15.86 -11.73 -22.98
C TYR A 32 -15.54 -12.17 -21.56
N SER A 33 -16.34 -13.09 -21.03
CA SER A 33 -15.99 -13.90 -19.87
C SER A 33 -15.48 -15.24 -20.40
N ASN A 34 -14.17 -15.44 -20.38
CA ASN A 34 -13.62 -16.78 -20.30
C ASN A 34 -13.63 -17.17 -18.81
N ASP A 35 -14.14 -18.38 -18.59
CA ASP A 35 -14.03 -19.20 -17.38
C ASP A 35 -15.14 -19.06 -16.34
N ASP A 36 -15.73 -20.24 -16.07
CA ASP A 36 -16.65 -20.65 -15.01
C ASP A 36 -18.17 -20.39 -15.17
N GLU A 37 -18.81 -21.35 -15.84
CA GLU A 37 -20.24 -21.66 -15.72
C GLU A 37 -20.58 -22.10 -14.29
N SER A 38 -21.01 -21.18 -13.43
CA SER A 38 -22.14 -21.44 -12.51
C SER A 38 -22.53 -20.22 -11.69
N ASN A 39 -23.68 -19.66 -12.07
CA ASN A 39 -24.57 -18.88 -11.23
C ASN A 39 -24.12 -17.45 -10.87
N CYS A 40 -24.28 -16.53 -11.83
CA CYS A 40 -24.30 -15.09 -11.55
C CYS A 40 -25.73 -14.54 -11.69
N PRO A 41 -26.30 -13.88 -10.66
CA PRO A 41 -27.57 -13.18 -10.82
C PRO A 41 -27.39 -12.02 -11.80
N THR A 42 -28.30 -11.92 -12.75
CA THR A 42 -28.40 -10.83 -13.72
C THR A 42 -28.66 -9.52 -12.98
N ILE A 43 -27.59 -8.78 -12.65
CA ILE A 43 -27.72 -7.41 -12.16
C ILE A 43 -27.69 -6.49 -13.38
N SER A 44 -28.87 -6.13 -13.88
CA SER A 44 -29.01 -5.05 -14.86
C SER A 44 -28.51 -3.74 -14.23
N PRO A 45 -27.55 -3.03 -14.83
CA PRO A 45 -27.16 -1.72 -14.35
C PRO A 45 -28.28 -0.73 -14.67
N VAL A 46 -29.15 -0.47 -13.69
CA VAL A 46 -30.05 0.67 -13.73
C VAL A 46 -29.19 1.91 -13.49
N ILE A 47 -28.78 2.56 -14.58
CA ILE A 47 -28.19 3.90 -14.51
C ILE A 47 -29.35 4.84 -14.16
N LEU A 48 -29.58 5.03 -12.87
CA LEU A 48 -30.50 6.04 -12.34
C LEU A 48 -29.91 7.42 -12.65
N PHE A 49 -30.41 8.07 -13.70
CA PHE A 49 -30.23 9.50 -13.88
C PHE A 49 -31.07 10.24 -12.83
N PRO A 50 -30.47 10.99 -11.89
CA PRO A 50 -31.23 11.78 -10.93
C PRO A 50 -31.87 12.95 -11.68
N GLY A 51 -33.20 12.96 -11.78
CA GLY A 51 -33.96 14.05 -12.41
C GLY A 51 -35.22 13.67 -13.20
N LEU A 52 -35.58 12.38 -13.28
CA LEU A 52 -36.80 11.94 -13.97
C LEU A 52 -38.04 12.11 -13.08
N HIS A 53 -38.76 13.21 -13.28
CA HIS A 53 -40.14 13.33 -12.82
C HIS A 53 -41.02 12.43 -13.70
N GLN A 54 -41.51 11.32 -13.14
CA GLN A 54 -42.57 10.52 -13.76
C GLN A 54 -43.89 11.29 -13.62
N ALA A 55 -44.28 11.98 -14.68
CA ALA A 55 -45.67 12.39 -14.86
C ALA A 55 -46.42 11.21 -15.49
N GLU A 56 -47.27 10.57 -14.69
CA GLU A 56 -48.14 9.49 -15.13
C GLU A 56 -49.31 10.11 -15.90
N LEU A 57 -49.19 10.15 -17.24
CA LEU A 57 -50.27 10.54 -18.15
C LEU A 57 -50.55 9.39 -19.10
N ASP A 58 -51.82 8.99 -19.10
CA ASP A 58 -52.46 7.95 -19.91
C ASP A 58 -51.73 7.57 -21.21
N GLY A 59 -51.08 6.40 -21.17
CA GLY A 59 -50.87 5.55 -22.35
C GLY A 59 -49.87 6.03 -23.41
N LYS A 60 -49.15 7.14 -23.21
CA LYS A 60 -48.04 7.56 -24.09
C LYS A 60 -46.91 8.16 -23.25
N CYS A 61 -45.95 7.33 -22.84
CA CYS A 61 -44.70 7.80 -22.24
C CYS A 61 -43.89 8.57 -23.29
N PHE A 62 -44.14 9.86 -23.40
CA PHE A 62 -43.32 10.77 -24.17
C PHE A 62 -42.13 11.15 -23.28
N LEU A 63 -41.02 10.44 -23.42
CA LEU A 63 -39.75 10.83 -22.81
C LEU A 63 -39.24 12.08 -23.54
N GLU A 64 -39.65 13.26 -23.08
CA GLU A 64 -38.98 14.50 -23.49
C GLU A 64 -37.59 14.50 -22.87
N PHE A 65 -36.62 14.01 -23.64
CA PHE A 65 -35.23 14.32 -23.40
C PHE A 65 -35.09 15.84 -23.56
N PHE A 66 -35.05 16.55 -22.43
CA PHE A 66 -34.49 17.90 -22.42
C PHE A 66 -33.03 17.76 -22.83
N VAL A 67 -32.79 17.87 -24.13
CA VAL A 67 -31.44 17.98 -24.66
C VAL A 67 -30.94 19.34 -24.17
N SER A 68 -30.21 19.34 -23.05
CA SER A 68 -29.45 20.50 -22.61
C SER A 68 -28.69 21.04 -23.81
N SER A 69 -28.73 22.36 -24.03
CA SER A 69 -27.98 22.96 -25.13
C SER A 69 -26.53 22.46 -25.05
N PRO A 70 -25.87 22.11 -26.17
CA PRO A 70 -24.46 21.73 -26.16
C PRO A 70 -23.57 22.73 -25.39
N ARG A 71 -23.97 24.01 -25.38
CA ARG A 71 -23.32 25.07 -24.59
C ARG A 71 -23.44 24.87 -23.08
N ASP A 72 -24.58 24.39 -22.60
CA ASP A 72 -24.81 24.16 -21.17
C ASP A 72 -24.05 22.94 -20.68
N VAL A 73 -23.98 21.89 -21.50
CA VAL A 73 -23.14 20.71 -21.21
C VAL A 73 -21.65 21.10 -21.14
N LEU A 74 -21.16 21.91 -22.08
CA LEU A 74 -19.77 22.40 -22.05
C LEU A 74 -19.49 23.27 -20.82
N LYS A 75 -20.43 24.15 -20.44
CA LYS A 75 -20.30 24.95 -19.22
C LYS A 75 -20.23 24.09 -17.97
N GLU A 76 -21.07 23.07 -17.87
CA GLU A 76 -21.06 22.14 -16.75
C GLU A 76 -19.74 21.37 -16.69
N MET A 77 -19.26 20.86 -17.83
CA MET A 77 -17.96 20.18 -17.91
C MET A 77 -16.82 21.11 -17.46
N LEU A 78 -16.78 22.35 -17.95
CA LEU A 78 -15.79 23.35 -17.54
C LEU A 78 -15.84 23.61 -16.04
N SER A 79 -17.03 23.82 -15.47
CA SER A 79 -17.20 24.04 -14.03
C SER A 79 -16.70 22.85 -13.20
N ARG A 80 -16.97 21.61 -13.64
CA ARG A 80 -16.44 20.40 -12.98
C ARG A 80 -14.92 20.32 -13.06
N TYR A 81 -14.33 20.66 -14.21
CA TYR A 81 -12.87 20.68 -14.38
C TYR A 81 -12.22 21.77 -13.52
N GLU A 82 -12.78 22.97 -13.49
CA GLU A 82 -12.30 24.07 -12.63
C GLU A 82 -12.34 23.66 -11.15
N SER A 83 -13.45 23.06 -10.70
CA SER A 83 -13.60 22.55 -9.34
C SER A 83 -12.55 21.45 -9.02
N SER A 84 -12.32 20.54 -9.97
CA SER A 84 -11.31 19.49 -9.82
C SER A 84 -9.89 20.06 -9.74
N VAL A 85 -9.56 21.06 -10.55
CA VAL A 85 -8.25 21.72 -10.52
C VAL A 85 -8.06 22.47 -9.20
N GLN A 86 -9.12 23.11 -8.70
CA GLN A 86 -9.06 23.81 -7.43
C GLN A 86 -8.81 22.85 -6.26
N LEU A 87 -9.50 21.72 -6.23
CA LEU A 87 -9.28 20.68 -5.21
C LEU A 87 -7.85 20.12 -5.26
N GLN A 88 -7.30 19.89 -6.46
CA GLN A 88 -5.91 19.45 -6.61
C GLN A 88 -4.89 20.48 -6.10
N LYS A 89 -5.17 21.78 -6.28
CA LYS A 89 -4.31 22.85 -5.74
C LYS A 89 -4.32 22.84 -4.21
N GLU A 90 -5.49 22.72 -3.60
CA GLU A 90 -5.64 22.65 -2.15
C GLU A 90 -4.93 21.42 -1.55
N GLU A 91 -5.06 20.26 -2.20
CA GLU A 91 -4.36 19.04 -1.80
C GLU A 91 -2.82 19.20 -1.88
N LEU A 92 -2.34 19.86 -2.94
CA LEU A 92 -0.92 20.13 -3.14
C LEU A 92 -0.37 21.11 -2.09
N GLU A 93 -1.13 22.13 -1.72
CA GLU A 93 -0.76 23.06 -0.64
C GLU A 93 -0.72 22.34 0.72
N ALA A 94 -1.74 21.56 1.05
CA ALA A 94 -1.76 20.76 2.28
C ALA A 94 -0.60 19.76 2.36
N PHE A 95 -0.21 19.16 1.22
CA PHE A 95 0.96 18.29 1.17
C PHE A 95 2.27 19.06 1.42
N ARG A 96 2.43 20.25 0.85
CA ARG A 96 3.60 21.11 1.07
C ARG A 96 3.75 21.50 2.55
N GLU A 97 2.65 21.85 3.21
CA GLU A 97 2.67 22.18 4.64
C GLU A 97 3.13 20.98 5.49
N LYS A 98 2.58 19.78 5.22
CA LYS A 98 3.00 18.54 5.89
C LYS A 98 4.48 18.23 5.66
N ALA A 99 4.97 18.42 4.44
CA ALA A 99 6.37 18.19 4.11
C ALA A 99 7.30 19.13 4.89
N VAL A 100 6.96 20.43 4.99
CA VAL A 100 7.73 21.40 5.78
C VAL A 100 7.75 21.03 7.26
N ALA A 101 6.60 20.62 7.82
CA ALA A 101 6.53 20.19 9.21
C ALA A 101 7.40 18.95 9.47
N TYR A 102 7.40 17.98 8.55
CA TYR A 102 8.22 16.78 8.66
C TYR A 102 9.73 17.07 8.56
N VAL A 103 10.14 17.98 7.67
CA VAL A 103 11.54 18.42 7.59
C VAL A 103 11.99 19.03 8.91
N ARG A 104 11.19 19.92 9.51
CA ARG A 104 11.51 20.53 10.81
C ARG A 104 11.64 19.48 11.93
N TYR A 105 10.76 18.48 11.92
CA TYR A 105 10.83 17.36 12.86
C TYR A 105 12.17 16.61 12.73
N LEU A 106 12.57 16.25 11.50
CA LEU A 106 13.84 15.55 11.26
C LEU A 106 15.06 16.42 11.64
N GLU A 107 15.02 17.72 11.37
CA GLU A 107 16.07 18.65 11.78
C GLU A 107 16.22 18.70 13.30
N SER A 108 15.11 18.69 14.05
CA SER A 108 15.12 18.61 15.51
C SER A 108 15.71 17.30 16.01
N GLU A 109 15.32 16.17 15.43
CA GLU A 109 15.82 14.84 15.81
C GLU A 109 17.34 14.72 15.54
N ILE A 110 17.82 15.27 14.42
CA ILE A 110 19.26 15.34 14.13
C ILE A 110 19.98 16.19 15.18
N ALA A 111 19.42 17.35 15.56
CA ALA A 111 20.03 18.21 16.57
C ALA A 111 20.15 17.51 17.95
N GLU A 112 19.10 16.82 18.40
CA GLU A 112 19.12 16.03 19.64
C GLU A 112 20.15 14.88 19.61
N ASN A 113 20.25 14.20 18.48
CA ASN A 113 21.23 13.14 18.28
C ASN A 113 22.67 13.68 18.29
N LEU A 114 22.90 14.85 17.69
CA LEU A 114 24.20 15.52 17.75
C LEU A 114 24.58 15.92 19.18
N GLU A 115 23.65 16.47 19.94
CA GLU A 115 23.86 16.80 21.36
C GLU A 115 24.21 15.55 22.18
N THR A 116 23.46 14.46 21.97
CA THR A 116 23.72 13.17 22.62
C THR A 116 25.12 12.64 22.29
N MET A 117 25.53 12.72 21.02
CA MET A 117 26.86 12.34 20.59
C MET A 117 27.95 13.19 21.26
N GLU A 118 27.74 14.50 21.42
CA GLU A 118 28.69 15.36 22.12
C GLU A 118 28.81 15.00 23.61
N ILE A 119 27.69 14.67 24.27
CA ILE A 119 27.71 14.18 25.65
C ILE A 119 28.54 12.90 25.76
N ILE A 120 28.33 11.94 24.85
CA ILE A 120 29.10 10.68 24.82
C ILE A 120 30.59 10.94 24.59
N LYS A 121 30.94 11.81 23.63
CA LYS A 121 32.34 12.20 23.37
C LYS A 121 32.99 12.79 24.62
N ARG A 122 32.30 13.71 25.30
CA ARG A 122 32.77 14.33 26.54
C ARG A 122 32.93 13.31 27.67
N GLN A 123 32.07 12.31 27.76
CA GLN A 123 32.22 11.20 28.73
C GLN A 123 33.44 10.33 28.40
N LEU A 124 33.69 10.07 27.12
CA LEU A 124 34.84 9.29 26.66
C LEU A 124 36.17 9.98 27.00
N GLU A 125 36.24 11.31 26.83
CA GLU A 125 37.41 12.12 27.17
C GLU A 125 37.67 12.19 28.68
N LYS A 126 36.61 12.22 29.50
CA LYS A 126 36.71 12.26 30.97
C LYS A 126 37.04 10.91 31.60
N SER A 127 36.73 9.81 30.92
CA SER A 127 37.15 8.49 31.38
C SER A 127 38.67 8.42 31.26
N PRO A 128 39.43 8.25 32.37
CA PRO A 128 40.86 8.02 32.26
C PRO A 128 41.09 6.81 31.33
N PRO A 129 42.18 6.78 30.55
CA PRO A 129 42.53 5.60 29.77
C PRO A 129 42.66 4.47 30.77
N ALA A 130 41.66 3.58 30.81
CA ALA A 130 41.63 2.47 31.74
C ALA A 130 42.98 1.77 31.59
N ALA A 131 43.76 1.79 32.67
CA ALA A 131 45.00 1.03 32.75
C ALA A 131 44.67 -0.35 32.23
N ARG A 132 45.34 -0.74 31.14
CA ARG A 132 45.12 -1.99 30.43
C ARG A 132 45.29 -3.12 31.44
N ASN A 133 44.21 -3.55 32.07
CA ASN A 133 44.11 -4.86 32.68
C ASN A 133 43.70 -5.80 31.53
N PRO A 134 44.65 -6.53 30.91
CA PRO A 134 44.27 -7.71 30.17
C PRO A 134 43.65 -8.66 31.19
N LEU A 135 42.63 -9.42 30.80
CA LEU A 135 41.92 -10.43 31.62
C LEU A 135 40.67 -9.89 32.35
N SER A 136 39.65 -9.56 31.57
CA SER A 136 38.27 -10.00 31.86
C SER A 136 37.52 -10.02 30.53
N PRO A 137 36.94 -11.16 30.11
CA PRO A 137 36.15 -11.23 28.89
C PRO A 137 34.78 -10.60 29.17
N THR A 138 34.74 -9.27 29.20
CA THR A 138 33.48 -8.54 29.22
C THR A 138 32.87 -8.64 27.84
N ILE A 139 31.75 -9.36 27.81
CA ILE A 139 30.86 -9.60 26.70
C ILE A 139 30.34 -8.26 26.18
N PHE A 140 31.10 -7.63 25.29
CA PHE A 140 30.55 -6.65 24.37
C PHE A 140 30.15 -7.41 23.10
N PRO A 141 28.89 -7.28 22.62
CA PRO A 141 28.49 -7.85 21.35
C PRO A 141 29.24 -7.11 20.24
N GLN A 142 30.33 -7.70 19.74
CA GLN A 142 30.94 -7.24 18.51
C GLN A 142 29.94 -7.42 17.36
N PRO A 143 29.75 -6.42 16.49
CA PRO A 143 29.22 -6.66 15.16
C PRO A 143 30.29 -7.47 14.43
N ARG A 144 30.11 -8.80 14.41
CA ARG A 144 30.98 -9.71 13.68
C ARG A 144 30.84 -9.40 12.21
N ALA A 145 31.88 -8.82 11.61
CA ALA A 145 32.15 -8.98 10.20
C ALA A 145 32.21 -10.49 9.92
N VAL A 146 31.13 -11.03 9.34
CA VAL A 146 31.06 -12.42 8.92
C VAL A 146 31.94 -12.56 7.69
N ARG A 147 33.19 -12.96 7.94
CA ARG A 147 33.95 -13.74 6.96
C ARG A 147 33.17 -15.03 6.73
N THR A 148 32.71 -15.21 5.52
CA THR A 148 32.10 -16.42 4.98
C THR A 148 33.03 -17.62 5.18
N PRO A 149 32.65 -18.66 5.94
CA PRO A 149 33.10 -20.00 5.66
C PRO A 149 32.10 -20.62 4.70
N ASP A 150 32.56 -20.84 3.49
CA ASP A 150 31.97 -21.73 2.52
C ASP A 150 31.88 -23.13 3.16
N GLN A 151 30.70 -23.52 3.65
CA GLN A 151 30.45 -24.88 4.17
C GLN A 151 29.06 -25.37 3.76
N ARG A 152 29.02 -26.02 2.59
CA ARG A 152 28.22 -27.23 2.41
C ARG A 152 28.72 -28.28 3.43
N GLY A 153 27.82 -28.87 4.21
CA GLY A 153 28.13 -30.08 4.97
C GLY A 153 27.43 -30.18 6.33
N GLU A 154 26.32 -30.91 6.34
CA GLU A 154 26.03 -32.02 7.25
C GLU A 154 26.25 -31.89 8.77
N GLY A 155 25.17 -32.14 9.52
CA GLY A 155 25.20 -33.02 10.69
C GLY A 155 25.64 -32.38 12.02
N GLY A 156 24.70 -31.74 12.72
CA GLY A 156 24.90 -31.33 14.12
C GLY A 156 23.58 -31.24 14.88
N ALA A 157 23.20 -32.32 15.56
CA ALA A 157 22.01 -32.46 16.41
C ALA A 157 22.13 -31.66 17.72
N GLY A 158 22.05 -30.33 17.62
CA GLY A 158 21.63 -29.45 18.70
C GLY A 158 20.44 -28.67 18.19
N VAL A 159 19.39 -28.49 18.99
CA VAL A 159 18.15 -27.78 18.64
C VAL A 159 18.45 -26.29 18.41
N GLN A 160 19.11 -25.97 17.30
CA GLN A 160 19.16 -24.63 16.76
C GLN A 160 17.78 -24.38 16.20
N LYS A 161 16.98 -23.56 16.90
CA LYS A 161 15.70 -23.07 16.37
C LYS A 161 15.97 -22.57 14.96
N SER A 162 15.25 -23.12 13.99
CA SER A 162 15.45 -22.73 12.60
C SER A 162 15.21 -21.22 12.50
N GLN A 163 15.93 -20.54 11.62
CA GLN A 163 15.75 -19.09 11.42
C GLN A 163 14.28 -18.74 11.12
N SER A 164 13.54 -19.65 10.49
CA SER A 164 12.09 -19.55 10.28
C SER A 164 11.26 -19.61 11.57
N ASP A 165 11.66 -20.36 12.59
CA ASP A 165 11.00 -20.36 13.91
C ASP A 165 11.21 -19.01 14.60
N VAL A 166 12.42 -18.47 14.52
CA VAL A 166 12.76 -17.15 15.08
C VAL A 166 11.91 -16.08 14.41
N ILE A 167 11.88 -16.05 13.07
CA ILE A 167 11.05 -15.11 12.30
C ILE A 167 9.58 -15.19 12.72
N ARG A 168 9.01 -16.39 12.86
CA ARG A 168 7.62 -16.57 13.29
C ARG A 168 7.36 -16.01 14.68
N SER A 169 8.20 -16.37 15.66
CA SER A 169 8.03 -15.91 17.04
C SER A 169 8.06 -14.38 17.16
N VAL A 170 8.94 -13.74 16.39
CA VAL A 170 9.13 -12.29 16.40
C VAL A 170 8.02 -11.59 15.63
N ALA A 171 7.63 -12.11 14.46
CA ALA A 171 6.51 -11.58 13.69
C ALA A 171 5.20 -11.63 14.49
N ALA A 172 4.98 -12.71 15.25
CA ALA A 172 3.81 -12.82 16.13
C ALA A 172 3.81 -11.76 17.24
N ALA A 173 4.98 -11.46 17.83
CA ALA A 173 5.10 -10.39 18.82
C ALA A 173 4.79 -9.01 18.20
N ILE A 174 5.41 -8.71 17.06
CA ILE A 174 5.21 -7.43 16.35
C ILE A 174 3.73 -7.24 15.96
N LEU A 175 3.11 -8.24 15.34
CA LEU A 175 1.71 -8.13 14.90
C LEU A 175 0.73 -7.99 16.07
N ARG A 176 1.05 -8.60 17.22
CA ARG A 176 0.25 -8.46 18.45
C ARG A 176 0.37 -7.06 19.06
N GLU A 177 1.56 -6.46 19.00
CA GLU A 177 1.82 -5.12 19.52
C GLU A 177 1.22 -4.03 18.63
N GLU A 178 1.42 -4.13 17.31
CA GLU A 178 0.97 -3.11 16.34
C GLU A 178 -0.54 -3.15 16.07
N ARG A 179 -1.20 -4.29 16.32
CA ARG A 179 -2.66 -4.50 16.14
C ARG A 179 -3.20 -4.10 14.76
N ARG A 180 -2.34 -4.10 13.73
CA ARG A 180 -2.68 -3.79 12.35
C ARG A 180 -1.97 -4.75 11.40
N PRO A 181 -2.50 -4.94 10.18
CA PRO A 181 -1.79 -5.69 9.16
C PRO A 181 -0.47 -5.01 8.77
N LEU A 182 0.59 -5.80 8.59
CA LEU A 182 1.89 -5.30 8.17
C LEU A 182 2.41 -6.02 6.93
N LYS A 183 3.06 -5.26 6.05
CA LYS A 183 3.73 -5.81 4.87
C LYS A 183 5.05 -6.48 5.26
N GLN A 184 5.56 -7.33 4.38
CA GLN A 184 6.81 -8.09 4.61
C GLN A 184 8.01 -7.16 4.83
N ALA A 185 8.10 -6.07 4.07
CA ALA A 185 9.15 -5.06 4.21
C ALA A 185 9.06 -4.31 5.54
N GLU A 186 7.85 -4.02 6.02
CA GLU A 186 7.62 -3.35 7.32
C GLU A 186 7.99 -4.28 8.48
N LEU A 187 7.60 -5.56 8.39
CA LEU A 187 8.02 -6.57 9.36
C LEU A 187 9.54 -6.71 9.43
N LYS A 188 10.23 -6.69 8.29
CA LYS A 188 11.69 -6.69 8.24
C LYS A 188 12.29 -5.47 8.95
N GLN A 189 11.79 -4.26 8.66
CA GLN A 189 12.26 -3.03 9.32
C GLN A 189 12.06 -3.08 10.84
N LEU A 190 10.92 -3.59 11.30
CA LEU A 190 10.63 -3.74 12.74
C LEU A 190 11.48 -4.83 13.40
N MET A 191 11.80 -5.91 12.67
CA MET A 191 12.75 -6.93 13.14
C MET A 191 14.17 -6.35 13.27
N ASP A 192 14.62 -5.59 12.27
CA ASP A 192 15.92 -4.92 12.29
C ASP A 192 16.01 -3.91 13.46
N ALA A 193 14.94 -3.13 13.69
CA ALA A 193 14.85 -2.19 14.81
C ALA A 193 14.91 -2.88 16.19
N ARG A 194 14.51 -4.16 16.27
CA ARG A 194 14.64 -5.01 17.47
C ARG A 194 16.00 -5.74 17.56
N GLY A 195 16.92 -5.45 16.64
CA GLY A 195 18.24 -6.09 16.58
C GLY A 195 18.24 -7.52 16.05
N ILE A 196 17.20 -7.91 15.30
CA ILE A 196 17.05 -9.28 14.77
C ILE A 196 17.47 -9.29 13.31
N GLU A 197 18.71 -9.71 13.07
CA GLU A 197 19.29 -9.76 11.74
C GLU A 197 18.91 -11.06 11.00
N ILE A 198 18.21 -10.92 9.87
CA ILE A 198 17.89 -12.04 9.00
C ILE A 198 19.02 -12.26 7.99
N ARG A 199 19.83 -13.28 8.23
CA ARG A 199 20.89 -13.73 7.32
C ARG A 199 20.30 -14.47 6.12
N SER A 200 19.97 -13.74 5.06
CA SER A 200 19.53 -14.30 3.76
C SER A 200 19.87 -13.33 2.64
N GLY A 201 20.16 -13.83 1.44
CA GLY A 201 20.30 -12.99 0.25
C GLY A 201 19.02 -12.25 -0.11
N ASP A 202 17.87 -12.85 0.22
CA ASP A 202 16.56 -12.21 0.18
C ASP A 202 15.83 -12.42 1.52
N PRO A 203 15.88 -11.43 2.44
CA PRO A 203 15.22 -11.54 3.74
C PRO A 203 13.70 -11.42 3.64
N VAL A 204 13.17 -10.71 2.64
CA VAL A 204 11.72 -10.47 2.48
C VAL A 204 11.04 -11.77 2.05
N ASP A 205 11.63 -12.48 1.08
CA ASP A 205 11.12 -13.78 0.65
C ASP A 205 11.23 -14.84 1.74
N LEU A 206 12.27 -14.78 2.59
CA LEU A 206 12.38 -15.70 3.73
C LEU A 206 11.26 -15.45 4.77
N ILE A 207 10.95 -14.18 5.06
CA ILE A 207 9.82 -13.82 5.93
C ILE A 207 8.52 -14.35 5.32
N ARG A 208 8.29 -14.09 4.02
CA ARG A 208 7.10 -14.57 3.30
C ARG A 208 6.95 -16.09 3.41
N ALA A 209 8.04 -16.84 3.17
CA ALA A 209 8.04 -18.29 3.23
C ALA A 209 7.81 -18.81 4.66
N ALA A 210 8.39 -18.17 5.67
CA ALA A 210 8.24 -18.56 7.07
C ALA A 210 6.79 -18.36 7.56
N LEU A 211 6.17 -17.21 7.25
CA LEU A 211 4.80 -16.90 7.67
C LEU A 211 3.77 -17.74 6.91
N ARG A 212 3.96 -17.95 5.60
CA ARG A 212 3.03 -18.76 4.79
C ARG A 212 2.88 -20.20 5.28
N ARG A 213 3.91 -20.76 5.91
CA ARG A 213 3.91 -22.16 6.41
C ARG A 213 3.20 -22.31 7.75
N ALA A 214 2.92 -21.23 8.47
CA ALA A 214 2.33 -21.28 9.79
C ALA A 214 0.84 -20.85 9.76
N PRO A 215 -0.07 -21.67 10.33
CA PRO A 215 -1.52 -21.43 10.24
C PRO A 215 -2.00 -20.22 11.07
N GLU A 216 -1.18 -19.77 12.02
CA GLU A 216 -1.42 -18.59 12.88
C GLU A 216 -1.26 -17.25 12.14
N PHE A 217 -0.78 -17.25 10.90
CA PHE A 217 -0.65 -16.04 10.08
C PHE A 217 -1.56 -16.10 8.86
N LYS A 218 -2.35 -15.05 8.66
CA LYS A 218 -3.20 -14.90 7.48
C LYS A 218 -2.69 -13.74 6.62
N HIS A 219 -2.46 -14.03 5.34
CA HIS A 219 -2.10 -13.01 4.36
C HIS A 219 -3.36 -12.39 3.74
N ILE A 220 -3.48 -11.08 3.83
CA ILE A 220 -4.52 -10.28 3.17
C ILE A 220 -3.88 -9.63 1.92
N PRO A 221 -4.36 -9.96 0.70
CA PRO A 221 -3.81 -9.40 -0.53
C PRO A 221 -3.76 -7.86 -0.49
N ARG A 222 -2.63 -7.29 -0.93
CA ARG A 222 -2.34 -5.83 -0.96
C ARG A 222 -2.24 -5.12 0.40
N VAL A 223 -2.62 -5.79 1.49
CA VAL A 223 -2.66 -5.20 2.84
C VAL A 223 -1.49 -5.69 3.68
N GLY A 224 -1.26 -7.01 3.78
CA GLY A 224 -0.15 -7.57 4.57
C GLY A 224 -0.53 -8.84 5.33
N TYR A 225 0.23 -9.15 6.38
CA TYR A 225 -0.03 -10.28 7.28
C TYR A 225 -0.72 -9.81 8.56
N ILE A 226 -1.64 -10.64 9.06
CA ILE A 226 -2.26 -10.52 10.39
C ILE A 226 -2.10 -11.81 11.17
N LEU A 227 -2.20 -11.73 12.49
CA LEU A 227 -2.37 -12.90 13.34
C LEU A 227 -3.81 -13.40 13.22
N SER A 228 -4.02 -14.69 12.94
CA SER A 228 -5.35 -15.29 13.11
C SER A 228 -5.60 -15.51 14.61
N GLU A 229 -6.74 -15.04 15.11
CA GLU A 229 -7.24 -15.42 16.42
C GLU A 229 -7.71 -16.88 16.32
N THR A 230 -6.79 -17.82 16.56
CA THR A 230 -7.14 -19.21 16.91
C THR A 230 -7.42 -19.35 18.38
#